data_AF-X0TJQ6-F1
#
_entry.id   AF-X0TJQ6-F1
#
_cell.length_a   1.000
_cell.length_b   1.000
_cell.length_c   1.000
_cell.angle_alpha   90.00
_cell.angle_beta   90.00
_cell.angle_gamma   90.00
#
_symmetry.space_group_name_H-M   'P 1'
#
loop_
_entity.id
_entity.type
_entity.pdbx_description
1 polymer ?
#
loop_
_entity_poly.entity_id
_entity_poly.type
_entity_poly.pdbx_seq_one_letter_code
_entity_poly.pdbx_strand_id
1 'polypeptide(L)' 'MNNIFARKQKNGNYLICNENDGSVVTRIDKSIYPVNSDVSARYEHPAGIELTKCQVMDAGIDIE' A
#
# COMPACT_ATOMS: atom_id res chain seq x y z
N MET A 1 -6.36 6.57 12.95
CA MET A 1 -5.31 5.73 12.35
C MET A 1 -5.92 5.02 11.16
N ASN A 2 -5.27 5.03 10.00
CA ASN A 2 -5.74 4.22 8.88
C ASN A 2 -5.40 2.77 9.22
N ASN A 3 -6.43 1.97 9.49
CA ASN A 3 -6.30 0.54 9.77
C ASN A 3 -5.94 -0.18 8.47
N ILE A 4 -4.65 -0.24 8.13
CA ILE A 4 -4.14 -0.81 6.88
C ILE A 4 -3.00 -1.79 7.15
N PHE A 5 -2.88 -2.81 6.30
CA PHE A 5 -1.80 -3.79 6.34
C PHE A 5 -1.28 -4.08 4.92
N ALA A 6 -0.10 -4.67 4.86
CA ALA A 6 0.61 -5.01 3.63
C ALA A 6 0.52 -6.52 3.36
N ARG A 7 -0.18 -6.91 2.30
CA ARG A 7 -0.30 -8.32 1.85
C ARG A 7 0.69 -8.64 0.75
N LYS A 8 1.57 -9.62 1.00
CA LYS A 8 2.58 -10.05 0.01
C LYS A 8 1.94 -10.62 -1.25
N GLN A 9 2.36 -10.11 -2.40
CA GLN A 9 1.95 -10.55 -3.74
C GLN A 9 2.96 -11.54 -4.34
N LYS A 10 2.55 -12.27 -5.38
CA LYS A 10 3.40 -13.26 -6.08
C LYS A 10 4.65 -12.65 -6.72
N ASN A 11 4.59 -11.37 -7.10
CA ASN A 11 5.71 -10.61 -7.66
C ASN A 11 6.75 -10.17 -6.60
N GLY A 12 6.47 -10.39 -5.30
CA GLY A 12 7.33 -9.98 -4.19
C GLY A 12 7.05 -8.58 -3.63
N ASN A 13 6.17 -7.81 -4.27
CA ASN A 13 5.64 -6.55 -3.74
C ASN A 13 4.53 -6.81 -2.72
N TYR A 14 4.02 -5.73 -2.13
CA TYR A 14 3.00 -5.77 -1.09
C TYR A 14 1.83 -4.89 -1.49
N LEU A 15 0.65 -5.48 -1.55
CA LEU A 15 -0.60 -4.76 -1.78
C LEU A 15 -1.10 -4.21 -0.46
N ILE A 16 -1.51 -2.94 -0.44
CA ILE A 16 -2.05 -2.31 0.76
C ILE A 16 -3.56 -2.60 0.85
N CYS A 17 -3.98 -3.19 1.97
CA CYS A 17 -5.35 -3.60 2.24
C CYS A 17 -5.88 -2.95 3.52
N ASN A 18 -7.19 -2.79 3.61
CA ASN A 18 -7.88 -2.32 4.81
C ASN A 18 -7.99 -3.46 5.82
N GLU A 19 -7.60 -3.26 7.08
CA GLU A 19 -7.67 -4.33 8.10
C GLU A 19 -9.10 -4.72 8.46
N ASN A 20 -10.10 -3.85 8.23
CA ASN A 20 -11.47 -4.12 8.63
C ASN A 20 -12.15 -5.20 7.77
N ASP A 21 -11.87 -5.19 6.47
CA ASP A 21 -12.59 -5.99 5.48
C ASP A 21 -11.68 -6.64 4.41
N GLY A 22 -10.38 -6.32 4.43
CA GLY A 22 -9.38 -6.85 3.50
C GLY A 22 -9.44 -6.23 2.09
N SER A 23 -10.30 -5.24 1.84
CA SER A 23 -10.36 -4.55 0.54
C SER A 23 -9.07 -3.81 0.23
N VAL A 24 -8.84 -3.63 -1.06
CA VAL A 24 -7.66 -2.92 -1.57
C VAL A 24 -7.79 -1.43 -1.29
N VAL A 25 -6.74 -0.86 -0.72
CA VAL A 25 -6.66 0.57 -0.47
C VAL A 25 -6.16 1.26 -1.75
N THR A 26 -6.91 2.24 -2.21
CA THR A 26 -6.61 3.02 -3.42
C THR A 26 -5.99 4.37 -3.10
N ARG A 27 -6.00 4.82 -1.84
CA ARG A 27 -5.43 6.10 -1.41
C ARG A 27 -5.02 6.07 0.06
N ILE A 28 -3.83 6.55 0.36
CA ILE A 28 -3.33 6.77 1.74
C ILE A 28 -2.70 8.15 1.85
N ASP A 29 -2.85 8.81 3.00
CA ASP A 29 -2.20 10.11 3.23
C ASP A 29 -0.72 9.94 3.61
N LYS A 30 0.08 9.40 2.70
CA LYS A 30 1.54 9.25 2.83
C LYS A 30 2.24 9.65 1.53
N SER A 31 3.37 10.35 1.66
CA SER A 31 4.25 10.74 0.53
C SER A 31 5.10 9.57 0.04
N ILE A 32 4.46 8.45 -0.29
CA ILE A 32 5.10 7.23 -0.82
C ILE A 32 4.64 7.07 -2.26
N TYR A 33 5.53 6.62 -3.15
CA TYR A 33 5.21 6.39 -4.56
C TYR A 33 4.97 4.90 -4.80
N PRO A 34 3.72 4.48 -5.12
CA PRO A 34 3.45 3.08 -5.43
C PRO A 34 4.30 2.56 -6.58
N VAL A 35 4.52 1.25 -6.60
CA VAL A 35 5.17 0.59 -7.72
C VAL A 35 4.36 0.87 -8.98
N ASN A 36 5.04 1.23 -10.07
CA ASN A 36 4.44 1.62 -11.35
C ASN A 36 3.56 2.88 -11.30
N SER A 37 3.80 3.80 -10.36
CA SER A 37 3.09 5.09 -10.31
C SER A 37 4.03 6.28 -10.22
N ASP A 38 3.77 7.28 -11.05
CA ASP A 38 4.50 8.56 -11.05
C ASP A 38 3.97 9.56 -10.01
N VAL A 39 2.87 9.22 -9.33
CA VAL A 39 2.24 10.07 -8.32
C VAL A 39 2.20 9.36 -6.97
N SER A 40 2.28 10.16 -5.90
CA SER A 40 2.25 9.60 -4.55
C SER A 40 0.92 8.89 -4.24
N ALA A 41 0.94 8.05 -3.21
CA ALA A 41 -0.20 7.32 -2.69
C ALA A 41 -1.30 8.22 -2.09
N ARG A 42 -1.03 9.54 -1.99
CA ARG A 42 -2.03 10.57 -1.66
C ARG A 42 -3.09 10.77 -2.74
N TYR A 43 -2.78 10.38 -3.98
CA TYR A 43 -3.74 10.36 -5.07
C TYR A 43 -4.45 9.01 -5.13
N GLU A 44 -5.58 8.96 -5.82
CA GLU A 44 -6.31 7.71 -6.00
C GLU A 44 -5.63 6.84 -7.06
N HIS A 45 -5.43 5.55 -6.73
CA HIS A 45 -4.89 4.51 -7.60
C HIS A 45 -5.98 3.44 -7.77
N PRO A 46 -6.77 3.46 -8.85
CA PRO A 46 -7.88 2.52 -9.04
C PRO A 46 -7.45 1.04 -9.08
N ALA A 47 -6.21 0.77 -9.47
CA ALA A 47 -5.62 -0.57 -9.45
C ALA A 47 -5.16 -1.01 -8.05
N GLY A 48 -5.21 -0.12 -7.06
CA GLY A 48 -4.67 -0.32 -5.73
C GLY A 48 -3.26 0.25 -5.56
N ILE A 49 -2.79 0.23 -4.32
CA ILE A 49 -1.44 0.65 -3.95
C ILE A 49 -0.59 -0.60 -3.72
N GLU A 50 0.39 -0.82 -4.60
CA GLU A 50 1.48 -1.79 -4.39
C GLU A 50 2.75 -1.07 -3.94
N LEU A 51 3.39 -1.56 -2.88
CA LEU A 51 4.64 -1.04 -2.32
C LEU A 51 5.71 -2.13 -2.31
N THR A 52 6.97 -1.72 -2.42
CA THR A 52 8.12 -2.61 -2.14
C THR A 52 8.25 -2.87 -0.64
N LYS A 53 8.97 -3.94 -0.26
CA LYS A 53 9.26 -4.25 1.15
C LYS A 53 9.87 -3.06 1.91
N CYS A 54 10.80 -2.34 1.26
CA CYS A 54 11.47 -1.18 1.85
C CYS A 54 10.48 -0.06 2.16
N GLN A 55 9.58 0.24 1.22
CA GLN A 55 8.56 1.27 1.39
C GLN A 55 7.53 0.91 2.48
N VAL A 56 7.15 -0.36 2.59
CA VAL A 56 6.26 -0.84 3.66
C VAL A 56 6.89 -0.63 5.04
N MET A 57 8.18 -0.99 5.17
CA MET A 57 8.94 -0.83 6.41
C MET A 57 9.12 0.65 6.78
N ASP A 58 9.48 1.49 5.80
CA ASP A 58 9.60 2.95 5.98
C ASP A 58 8.26 3.58 6.39
N ALA A 59 7.16 3.08 5.82
CA ALA A 59 5.81 3.54 6.15
C ALA A 59 5.34 3.09 7.54
N GLY A 60 6.00 2.12 8.18
CA GLY A 60 5.53 1.49 9.41
C GLY A 60 4.19 0.79 9.23
N ILE A 61 3.98 0.12 8.09
CA ILE A 61 2.78 -0.68 7.83
C ILE A 61 3.08 -2.14 8.16
N ASP A 62 2.21 -2.77 8.94
CA ASP A 62 2.35 -4.18 9.31
C ASP A 62 2.18 -5.11 8.11
N ILE A 63 2.94 -6.20 8.11
CA ILE A 63 2.92 -7.23 7.07
C ILE A 63 2.13 -8.44 7.59
N GLU A 64 1.20 -8.94 6.76
CA GLU A 64 0.46 -10.21 6.97
C GLU A 64 1.37 -11.44 6.76
#